data_AF-A0A512JPE4-F1
#
_entry.id   AF-A0A512JPE4-F1
#
_cell.length_a   1.000
_cell.length_b   1.000
_cell.length_c   1.000
_cell.angle_alpha   90.00
_cell.angle_beta   90.00
_cell.angle_gamma   90.00
#
_symmetry.space_group_name_H-M   'P 1'
#
loop_
_entity.id
_entity.type
_entity.pdbx_description
1 polymer ?
#
loop_
_entity_poly.entity_id
_entity_poly.type
_entity_poly.pdbx_seq_one_letter_code
_entity_poly.pdbx_strand_id
1 'polypeptide(L)'
;MSAPTLFLDGKVALHEGDCLAVLKTFASASIDAIVSDPPYGIAFMGRAWDTAGPDQRAFSVAFWKECFRVLKPGGHLLAFSANRTVHRMTVAIEDAGFEIRDAIWEAVAADTHVAAFMASLDDEQRGAFMRCCENSTFGGMMAWVFGSGFPKSMDVSKAIDKQRDDAEPVRVVCRFVRAAMDRLGLKSRDLTHHFGNCNARLIDHWAARDTDSQPSLPTPEQWVTLKRVLTLADSMDSEVARLNARKGELGDVWKGAEILGEHDGAPGGFGDHRFEVRDNKIRALSDLAVQWQGFGTALKPALEPITLARKPLDGTVAANVLKHGVGALNIDGCRVDMSAEDAAYIGERIGGFNNTRSIGGSSAYGGGEAMDRAASYDASKGRFPANLILDGSDEVAAPFPETGGSSVVKEARAYEANGRNAVYGAGMGGGFHPGDGAGSAARYFYTAKADALDRVNSKHPTIKPLDLMQYLVRLVTPPGGLVLDPFAGSGTTGEAAWREGLRAILIEREPKHCIDIARRMELATAPLSRRAATVKGAKLAERAERDRAAGKLVEPDSYSLF
;
A
#
# COMPACT_ATOMS: atom_id res chain seq x y z
N MET A 1 -19.96 -14.78 19.27
CA MET A 1 -18.63 -14.18 19.06
C MET A 1 -17.97 -14.03 20.42
N SER A 2 -16.66 -14.20 20.51
CA SER A 2 -15.87 -13.91 21.71
C SER A 2 -15.92 -12.42 22.04
N ALA A 3 -15.79 -12.08 23.32
CA ALA A 3 -15.59 -10.69 23.73
C ALA A 3 -14.26 -10.16 23.15
N PRO A 4 -14.17 -8.87 22.81
CA PRO A 4 -12.91 -8.30 22.32
C PRO A 4 -11.84 -8.34 23.40
N THR A 5 -10.59 -8.49 22.98
CA THR A 5 -9.44 -8.26 23.85
C THR A 5 -9.23 -6.75 23.98
N LEU A 6 -9.13 -6.26 25.22
CA LEU A 6 -8.94 -4.85 25.51
C LEU A 6 -7.47 -4.57 25.87
N PHE A 7 -6.92 -3.49 25.33
CA PHE A 7 -5.57 -3.01 25.60
C PHE A 7 -5.59 -1.54 25.99
N LEU A 8 -4.47 -1.08 26.57
CA LEU A 8 -4.21 0.35 26.81
C LEU A 8 -5.37 1.02 27.58
N ASP A 9 -5.70 0.45 28.74
CA ASP A 9 -6.81 0.88 29.62
C ASP A 9 -8.18 0.93 28.92
N GLY A 10 -8.41 -0.03 28.01
CA GLY A 10 -9.66 -0.14 27.26
C GLY A 10 -9.81 0.86 26.12
N LYS A 11 -8.75 1.60 25.78
CA LYS A 11 -8.75 2.54 24.64
C LYS A 11 -8.66 1.84 23.30
N VAL A 12 -8.07 0.64 23.26
CA VAL A 12 -7.97 -0.17 22.04
C VAL A 12 -8.64 -1.53 22.26
N ALA A 13 -9.58 -1.88 21.39
CA ALA A 13 -10.29 -3.16 21.41
C ALA A 13 -9.95 -3.97 20.15
N LEU A 14 -9.60 -5.24 20.32
CA LEU A 14 -9.33 -6.19 19.22
C LEU A 14 -10.42 -7.26 19.15
N HIS A 15 -11.07 -7.37 18.00
CA HIS A 15 -11.94 -8.48 17.66
C HIS A 15 -11.23 -9.46 16.72
N GLU A 16 -11.08 -10.71 17.16
CA GLU A 16 -10.58 -11.79 16.31
C GLU A 16 -11.73 -12.35 15.45
N GLY A 17 -11.65 -12.22 14.12
CA GLY A 17 -12.65 -12.80 13.22
C GLY A 17 -12.73 -12.17 11.83
N ASP A 18 -13.68 -12.67 11.03
CA ASP A 18 -14.03 -12.05 9.74
C ASP A 18 -14.65 -10.66 9.95
N CYS A 19 -14.10 -9.66 9.27
CA CYS A 19 -14.49 -8.27 9.45
C CYS A 19 -15.98 -8.01 9.18
N LEU A 20 -16.56 -8.65 8.15
CA LEU A 20 -17.98 -8.48 7.84
C LEU A 20 -18.87 -9.11 8.92
N ALA A 21 -18.49 -10.27 9.46
CA ALA A 21 -19.22 -10.89 10.55
C ALA A 21 -19.17 -10.04 11.83
N VAL A 22 -18.00 -9.50 12.17
CA VAL A 22 -17.82 -8.64 13.35
C VAL A 22 -18.58 -7.32 13.19
N LEU A 23 -18.48 -6.65 12.04
CA LEU A 23 -19.17 -5.38 11.77
C LEU A 23 -20.69 -5.45 11.99
N LYS A 24 -21.31 -6.57 11.62
CA LYS A 24 -22.75 -6.80 11.81
C LYS A 24 -23.19 -6.79 13.27
N THR A 25 -22.26 -6.92 14.22
CA THR A 25 -22.56 -6.84 15.66
C THR A 25 -22.57 -5.42 16.19
N PHE A 26 -21.99 -4.47 15.46
CA PHE A 26 -21.92 -3.08 15.91
C PHE A 26 -23.21 -2.35 15.64
N ALA A 27 -23.57 -1.42 16.53
CA ALA A 27 -24.71 -0.54 16.33
C ALA A 27 -24.49 0.38 15.10
N SER A 28 -25.59 0.83 14.49
CA SER A 28 -25.50 1.83 13.43
C SER A 28 -25.03 3.17 14.00
N ALA A 29 -24.28 3.94 13.22
CA ALA A 29 -23.76 5.26 13.61
C ALA A 29 -23.02 5.28 14.97
N SER A 30 -22.22 4.25 15.26
CA SER A 30 -21.42 4.11 16.48
C SER A 30 -19.95 4.46 16.32
N ILE A 31 -19.47 4.65 15.09
CA ILE A 31 -18.06 4.90 14.75
C ILE A 31 -17.88 6.35 14.27
N ASP A 32 -16.79 7.00 14.67
CA ASP A 32 -16.50 8.40 14.31
C ASP A 32 -15.70 8.50 13.00
N ALA A 33 -14.72 7.62 12.80
CA ALA A 33 -13.91 7.54 11.58
C ALA A 33 -13.50 6.09 11.26
N ILE A 34 -13.25 5.81 9.99
CA ILE A 34 -12.66 4.54 9.53
C ILE A 34 -11.32 4.86 8.87
N VAL A 35 -10.24 4.21 9.31
CA VAL A 35 -8.91 4.31 8.70
C VAL A 35 -8.37 2.89 8.58
N SER A 36 -8.14 2.42 7.35
CA SER A 36 -7.85 1.01 7.13
C SER A 36 -6.98 0.72 5.92
N ASP A 37 -6.18 -0.33 6.02
CA ASP A 37 -5.33 -0.88 4.97
C ASP A 37 -5.86 -2.25 4.50
N PRO A 38 -6.89 -2.29 3.63
CA PRO A 38 -7.51 -3.53 3.18
C PRO A 38 -6.59 -4.30 2.21
N PRO A 39 -6.80 -5.62 2.01
CA PRO A 39 -6.11 -6.37 0.95
C PRO A 39 -6.39 -5.79 -0.45
N TYR A 40 -5.33 -5.65 -1.27
CA TYR A 40 -5.37 -4.97 -2.56
C TYR A 40 -5.76 -5.85 -3.74
N GLY A 41 -5.92 -7.17 -3.55
CA GLY A 41 -6.33 -8.07 -4.61
C GLY A 41 -5.23 -8.36 -5.65
N ILE A 42 -3.96 -8.12 -5.32
CA ILE A 42 -2.83 -8.28 -6.25
C ILE A 42 -2.07 -9.62 -6.06
N ALA A 43 -2.62 -10.52 -5.25
CA ALA A 43 -2.04 -11.80 -4.85
C ALA A 43 -0.62 -11.63 -4.29
N PHE A 44 -0.44 -10.64 -3.41
CA PHE A 44 0.86 -10.30 -2.83
C PHE A 44 1.51 -11.53 -2.17
N MET A 45 2.73 -11.85 -2.61
CA MET A 45 3.49 -13.04 -2.21
C MET A 45 2.72 -14.37 -2.39
N GLY A 46 1.78 -14.44 -3.34
CA GLY A 46 0.96 -15.64 -3.59
C GLY A 46 -0.01 -15.96 -2.44
N ARG A 47 -0.30 -15.01 -1.55
CA ARG A 47 -1.21 -15.22 -0.42
C ARG A 47 -2.66 -15.16 -0.86
N ALA A 48 -3.44 -16.16 -0.45
CA ALA A 48 -4.85 -16.27 -0.82
C ALA A 48 -5.71 -15.10 -0.33
N TRP A 49 -5.39 -14.50 0.83
CA TRP A 49 -6.13 -13.37 1.39
C TRP A 49 -6.03 -12.09 0.55
N ASP A 50 -5.00 -11.96 -0.28
CA ASP A 50 -4.79 -10.82 -1.17
C ASP A 50 -5.13 -11.13 -2.63
N THR A 51 -5.80 -12.25 -2.93
CA THR A 51 -6.11 -12.60 -4.32
C THR A 51 -7.36 -11.87 -4.79
N ALA A 52 -7.33 -11.26 -5.99
CA ALA A 52 -8.53 -10.71 -6.60
C ALA A 52 -9.57 -11.82 -6.84
N GLY A 53 -10.82 -11.53 -6.49
CA GLY A 53 -11.91 -12.47 -6.67
C GLY A 53 -13.20 -11.95 -6.04
N PRO A 54 -14.32 -12.65 -6.25
CA PRO A 54 -15.63 -12.26 -5.69
C PRO A 54 -15.63 -12.21 -4.15
N ASP A 55 -14.71 -12.93 -3.50
CA ASP A 55 -14.60 -12.95 -2.03
C ASP A 55 -13.73 -11.81 -1.46
N GLN A 56 -13.07 -11.00 -2.29
CA GLN A 56 -12.20 -9.92 -1.84
C GLN A 56 -13.04 -8.81 -1.20
N ARG A 57 -12.93 -8.66 0.13
CA ARG A 57 -13.75 -7.76 0.93
C ARG A 57 -13.59 -6.29 0.52
N ALA A 58 -12.37 -5.89 0.15
CA ALA A 58 -12.08 -4.53 -0.33
C ALA A 58 -12.88 -4.14 -1.58
N PHE A 59 -13.29 -5.11 -2.40
CA PHE A 59 -14.07 -4.88 -3.62
C PHE A 59 -15.56 -5.18 -3.43
N SER A 60 -16.00 -5.45 -2.21
CA SER A 60 -17.37 -5.84 -1.91
C SER A 60 -18.19 -4.63 -1.45
N VAL A 61 -19.21 -4.27 -2.24
CA VAL A 61 -20.21 -3.26 -1.84
C VAL A 61 -20.90 -3.65 -0.53
N ALA A 62 -21.15 -4.93 -0.30
CA ALA A 62 -21.80 -5.40 0.93
C ALA A 62 -20.94 -5.14 2.18
N PHE A 63 -19.62 -5.28 2.06
CA PHE A 63 -18.70 -4.91 3.13
C PHE A 63 -18.73 -3.41 3.39
N TRP A 64 -18.60 -2.59 2.35
CA TRP A 64 -18.63 -1.14 2.49
C TRP A 64 -19.98 -0.61 2.98
N LYS A 65 -21.10 -1.30 2.70
CA LYS A 65 -22.41 -0.97 3.28
C LYS A 65 -22.46 -1.17 4.79
N GLU A 66 -21.78 -2.18 5.33
CA GLU A 66 -21.67 -2.34 6.79
C GLU A 66 -20.78 -1.25 7.40
N CYS A 67 -19.67 -0.89 6.74
CA CYS A 67 -18.86 0.27 7.11
C CYS A 67 -19.70 1.57 7.11
N PHE A 68 -20.48 1.79 6.06
CA PHE A 68 -21.40 2.93 5.94
C PHE A 68 -22.44 2.94 7.07
N ARG A 69 -22.99 1.78 7.43
CA ARG A 69 -24.00 1.65 8.49
C ARG A 69 -23.44 2.04 9.85
N VAL A 70 -22.26 1.53 10.22
CA VAL A 70 -21.66 1.78 11.55
C VAL A 70 -21.07 3.19 11.67
N LEU A 71 -20.70 3.83 10.55
CA LEU A 71 -20.17 5.19 10.56
C LEU A 71 -21.29 6.23 10.82
N LYS A 72 -20.98 7.23 11.65
CA LYS A 72 -21.88 8.37 11.89
C LYS A 72 -22.09 9.23 10.63
N PRO A 73 -23.25 9.87 10.43
CA PRO A 73 -23.44 10.86 9.37
C PRO A 73 -22.33 11.93 9.38
N GLY A 74 -21.72 12.21 8.24
CA GLY A 74 -20.55 13.08 8.13
C GLY A 74 -19.21 12.48 8.56
N GLY A 75 -19.17 11.26 9.09
CA GLY A 75 -17.93 10.56 9.41
C GLY A 75 -17.10 10.28 8.15
N HIS A 76 -15.77 10.28 8.30
CA HIS A 76 -14.83 10.09 7.21
C HIS A 76 -14.29 8.65 7.17
N LEU A 77 -13.93 8.22 5.96
CA LEU A 77 -13.30 6.96 5.63
C LEU A 77 -12.00 7.24 4.87
N LEU A 78 -10.90 6.64 5.34
CA LEU A 78 -9.63 6.54 4.65
C LEU A 78 -9.32 5.06 4.38
N ALA A 79 -9.16 4.68 3.12
CA ALA A 79 -8.85 3.30 2.73
C ALA A 79 -7.66 3.25 1.77
N PHE A 80 -6.57 2.58 2.17
CA PHE A 80 -5.40 2.36 1.32
C PHE A 80 -5.69 1.36 0.19
N SER A 81 -4.93 1.44 -0.90
CA SER A 81 -5.08 0.56 -2.05
C SER A 81 -3.80 0.47 -2.90
N ALA A 82 -3.74 -0.52 -3.78
CA ALA A 82 -2.77 -0.49 -4.88
C ALA A 82 -3.29 0.35 -6.05
N ASN A 83 -2.40 1.07 -6.73
CA ASN A 83 -2.71 1.80 -7.97
C ASN A 83 -3.49 0.98 -9.01
N ARG A 84 -3.21 -0.32 -9.11
CA ARG A 84 -3.83 -1.20 -10.12
C ARG A 84 -5.30 -1.51 -9.82
N THR A 85 -5.71 -1.42 -8.56
CA THR A 85 -7.01 -1.92 -8.10
C THR A 85 -7.81 -0.88 -7.31
N VAL A 86 -7.24 0.30 -7.03
CA VAL A 86 -7.91 1.43 -6.35
C VAL A 86 -9.29 1.70 -6.94
N HIS A 87 -9.40 1.78 -8.27
CA HIS A 87 -10.67 2.05 -8.96
C HIS A 87 -11.80 1.10 -8.55
N ARG A 88 -11.51 -0.20 -8.34
CA ARG A 88 -12.54 -1.18 -7.93
C ARG A 88 -13.01 -0.94 -6.51
N MET A 89 -12.07 -0.62 -5.62
CA MET A 89 -12.38 -0.32 -4.22
C MET A 89 -13.15 1.01 -4.10
N THR A 90 -12.69 2.06 -4.78
CA THR A 90 -13.34 3.38 -4.76
C THR A 90 -14.78 3.31 -5.29
N VAL A 91 -15.01 2.60 -6.40
CA VAL A 91 -16.38 2.36 -6.91
C VAL A 91 -17.22 1.58 -5.90
N ALA A 92 -16.67 0.54 -5.27
CA ALA A 92 -17.42 -0.22 -4.26
C ALA A 92 -17.76 0.62 -3.00
N ILE A 93 -16.90 1.57 -2.63
CA ILE A 93 -17.15 2.55 -1.55
C ILE A 93 -18.26 3.52 -1.98
N GLU A 94 -18.21 4.06 -3.18
CA GLU A 94 -19.24 4.96 -3.73
C GLU A 94 -20.60 4.26 -3.82
N ASP A 95 -20.66 3.04 -4.39
CA ASP A 95 -21.87 2.21 -4.51
C ASP A 95 -22.47 1.80 -3.15
N ALA A 96 -21.67 1.83 -2.08
CA ALA A 96 -22.16 1.62 -0.73
C ALA A 96 -22.87 2.85 -0.13
N GLY A 97 -22.75 4.02 -0.76
CA GLY A 97 -23.44 5.27 -0.42
C GLY A 97 -22.52 6.39 0.08
N PHE A 98 -21.20 6.21 0.05
CA PHE A 98 -20.26 7.25 0.45
C PHE A 98 -20.08 8.31 -0.64
N GLU A 99 -19.81 9.55 -0.23
CA GLU A 99 -19.32 10.62 -1.09
C GLU A 99 -17.80 10.52 -1.21
N ILE A 100 -17.27 10.31 -2.41
CA ILE A 100 -15.83 10.43 -2.64
C ILE A 100 -15.44 11.91 -2.55
N ARG A 101 -14.45 12.22 -1.71
CA ARG A 101 -14.01 13.60 -1.45
C ARG A 101 -12.70 13.91 -2.17
N ASP A 102 -11.72 13.03 -1.98
CA ASP A 102 -10.36 13.20 -2.52
C ASP A 102 -9.65 11.83 -2.56
N ALA A 103 -8.43 11.82 -3.07
CA ALA A 103 -7.45 10.76 -2.87
C ALA A 103 -6.19 11.35 -2.27
N ILE A 104 -5.72 10.78 -1.15
CA ILE A 104 -4.42 11.11 -0.59
C ILE A 104 -3.41 10.12 -1.17
N TRP A 105 -2.30 10.63 -1.70
CA TRP A 105 -1.27 9.80 -2.32
C TRP A 105 -0.03 9.75 -1.41
N GLU A 106 0.41 8.56 -1.03
CA GLU A 106 1.72 8.36 -0.41
C GLU A 106 2.75 8.07 -1.52
N ALA A 107 3.72 8.96 -1.69
CA ALA A 107 4.83 8.80 -2.61
C ALA A 107 5.91 7.92 -1.98
N VAL A 108 6.21 6.80 -2.64
CA VAL A 108 7.19 5.82 -2.19
C VAL A 108 8.34 5.77 -3.20
N ALA A 109 9.59 5.69 -2.73
CA ALA A 109 10.76 5.71 -3.60
C ALA A 109 10.67 4.71 -4.78
N ALA A 110 10.86 5.16 -6.04
CA ALA A 110 11.03 4.31 -7.26
C ALA A 110 11.80 4.94 -8.47
N ASP A 111 12.99 4.37 -8.82
CA ASP A 111 13.83 4.57 -10.05
C ASP A 111 14.78 5.81 -10.21
N THR A 112 16.09 5.53 -10.36
CA THR A 112 17.24 6.47 -10.45
C THR A 112 17.54 7.01 -11.85
N HIS A 113 16.98 6.45 -12.92
CA HIS A 113 17.29 6.88 -14.30
C HIS A 113 16.74 8.28 -14.63
N VAL A 114 15.62 8.65 -14.02
CA VAL A 114 15.03 9.97 -14.21
C VAL A 114 15.81 11.02 -13.43
N ALA A 115 16.37 10.69 -12.27
CA ALA A 115 17.25 11.60 -11.51
C ALA A 115 18.52 11.92 -12.32
N ALA A 116 19.09 10.92 -12.99
CA ALA A 116 20.18 11.11 -13.94
C ALA A 116 19.76 11.98 -15.15
N PHE A 117 18.53 11.81 -15.66
CA PHE A 117 17.97 12.70 -16.69
C PHE A 117 17.82 14.14 -16.19
N MET A 118 17.19 14.39 -15.03
CA MET A 118 17.03 15.74 -14.47
C MET A 118 18.36 16.39 -14.11
N ALA A 119 19.36 15.59 -13.70
CA ALA A 119 20.72 16.06 -13.48
C ALA A 119 21.46 16.36 -14.79
N SER A 120 21.07 15.72 -15.90
CA SER A 120 21.59 16.02 -17.24
C SER A 120 20.98 17.29 -17.87
N LEU A 121 19.88 17.78 -17.31
CA LEU A 121 19.24 19.01 -17.75
C LEU A 121 19.88 20.24 -17.07
N ASP A 122 20.08 21.29 -17.86
CA ASP A 122 20.42 22.62 -17.31
C ASP A 122 19.19 23.31 -16.67
N ASP A 123 19.41 24.45 -15.99
CA ASP A 123 18.35 25.16 -15.26
C ASP A 123 17.22 25.67 -16.18
N GLU A 124 17.55 26.01 -17.43
CA GLU A 124 16.58 26.48 -18.42
C GLU A 124 15.69 25.32 -18.90
N GLN A 125 16.30 24.17 -19.18
CA GLN A 125 15.63 22.93 -19.57
C GLN A 125 14.75 22.38 -18.46
N ARG A 126 15.24 22.37 -17.21
CA ARG A 126 14.42 22.01 -16.04
C ARG A 126 13.22 22.94 -15.91
N GLY A 127 13.42 24.25 -16.06
CA GLY A 127 12.32 25.22 -16.04
C GLY A 127 11.32 25.02 -17.19
N ALA A 128 11.78 24.71 -18.40
CA ALA A 128 10.91 24.46 -19.56
C ALA A 128 10.09 23.17 -19.39
N PHE A 129 10.74 22.13 -18.88
CA PHE A 129 10.11 20.87 -18.55
C PHE A 129 9.00 21.05 -17.50
N MET A 130 9.25 21.79 -16.42
CA MET A 130 8.23 22.08 -15.40
C MET A 130 7.07 22.94 -15.94
N ARG A 131 7.33 23.90 -16.83
CA ARG A 131 6.26 24.67 -17.50
C ARG A 131 5.38 23.79 -18.39
N CYS A 132 5.92 22.76 -19.02
CA CYS A 132 5.13 21.77 -19.76
C CYS A 132 4.25 20.94 -18.81
N CYS A 133 4.77 20.62 -17.62
CA CYS A 133 4.01 19.93 -16.59
C CYS A 133 2.86 20.79 -16.04
N GLU A 134 3.14 22.05 -15.70
CA GLU A 134 2.18 23.00 -15.11
C GLU A 134 1.08 23.45 -16.07
N ASN A 135 1.37 23.59 -17.37
CA ASN A 135 0.41 24.08 -18.37
C ASN A 135 -0.40 22.96 -19.07
N SER A 136 -0.28 21.72 -18.63
CA SER A 136 -1.13 20.64 -19.13
C SER A 136 -2.59 20.86 -18.67
N THR A 137 -3.43 21.30 -19.60
CA THR A 137 -4.84 21.64 -19.36
C THR A 137 -5.77 20.42 -19.35
N PHE A 138 -5.27 19.27 -18.87
CA PHE A 138 -6.12 18.12 -18.56
C PHE A 138 -6.52 18.17 -17.07
N GLY A 139 -7.81 18.28 -16.82
CA GLY A 139 -8.37 18.26 -15.47
C GLY A 139 -7.92 17.01 -14.70
N GLY A 140 -7.50 17.22 -13.45
CA GLY A 140 -7.46 16.19 -12.41
C GLY A 140 -6.41 15.09 -12.54
N MET A 141 -5.49 15.09 -13.52
CA MET A 141 -4.35 14.17 -13.47
C MET A 141 -3.16 14.56 -14.35
N MET A 142 -2.03 14.89 -13.70
CA MET A 142 -0.69 14.49 -14.13
C MET A 142 0.13 14.11 -12.89
N ALA A 143 0.44 12.82 -12.74
CA ALA A 143 1.37 12.34 -11.71
C ALA A 143 2.75 12.17 -12.35
N TRP A 144 3.73 12.96 -11.91
CA TRP A 144 5.14 12.67 -12.11
C TRP A 144 5.72 12.18 -10.78
N VAL A 145 6.29 10.99 -10.79
CA VAL A 145 6.76 10.27 -9.60
C VAL A 145 8.20 9.83 -9.82
N PHE A 146 9.07 10.09 -8.84
CA PHE A 146 10.50 9.73 -8.85
C PHE A 146 10.85 8.81 -7.68
N GLY A 147 11.97 8.09 -7.76
CA GLY A 147 12.67 7.63 -6.56
C GLY A 147 13.75 6.58 -6.72
N SER A 148 13.76 5.55 -5.89
CA SER A 148 14.77 4.49 -5.92
C SER A 148 14.18 3.12 -5.59
N GLY A 149 14.75 2.06 -6.16
CA GLY A 149 14.52 0.67 -5.75
C GLY A 149 13.82 -0.21 -6.80
N PHE A 150 13.99 -1.51 -6.65
CA PHE A 150 13.73 -2.53 -7.67
C PHE A 150 12.22 -2.83 -7.89
N PRO A 151 11.73 -3.00 -9.14
CA PRO A 151 10.38 -3.51 -9.38
C PRO A 151 10.20 -4.88 -8.73
N LYS A 152 9.09 -5.10 -8.01
CA LYS A 152 8.62 -6.46 -7.66
C LYS A 152 7.99 -7.10 -8.91
N SER A 153 8.81 -7.24 -9.95
CA SER A 153 8.48 -7.83 -11.23
C SER A 153 9.18 -9.17 -11.38
N MET A 154 8.54 -10.11 -12.07
CA MET A 154 9.24 -11.30 -12.53
C MET A 154 10.21 -10.88 -13.64
N ASP A 155 11.45 -11.35 -13.55
CA ASP A 155 12.48 -11.22 -14.59
C ASP A 155 12.27 -12.34 -15.61
N VAL A 156 11.91 -11.97 -16.85
CA VAL A 156 11.48 -12.93 -17.88
C VAL A 156 12.63 -13.82 -18.34
N SER A 157 13.84 -13.29 -18.50
CA SER A 157 14.99 -14.10 -18.93
C SER A 157 15.31 -15.18 -17.89
N LYS A 158 15.29 -14.81 -16.60
CA LYS A 158 15.49 -15.76 -15.50
C LYS A 158 14.37 -16.79 -15.41
N ALA A 159 13.13 -16.40 -15.74
CA ALA A 159 12.00 -17.32 -15.72
C ALA A 159 12.12 -18.39 -16.83
N ILE A 160 12.59 -18.00 -18.02
CA ILE A 160 12.85 -18.91 -19.15
C ILE A 160 13.88 -19.98 -18.77
N ASP A 161 15.05 -19.59 -18.26
CA ASP A 161 16.12 -20.57 -17.96
C ASP A 161 15.79 -21.46 -16.76
N LYS A 162 14.96 -20.99 -15.83
CA LYS A 162 14.45 -21.79 -14.70
C LYS A 162 13.28 -22.68 -15.08
N GLN A 163 12.67 -22.48 -16.25
CA GLN A 163 11.48 -23.20 -16.66
C GLN A 163 11.77 -24.69 -16.77
N ARG A 164 10.83 -25.49 -16.27
CA ARG A 164 10.85 -26.94 -16.42
C ARG A 164 9.99 -27.35 -17.59
N ASP A 165 10.37 -28.47 -18.19
CA ASP A 165 9.65 -29.18 -19.23
C ASP A 165 8.43 -29.96 -18.71
N ASP A 166 8.06 -29.79 -17.44
CA ASP A 166 7.02 -30.57 -16.79
C ASP A 166 5.58 -30.12 -17.09
N ALA A 167 5.39 -28.97 -17.72
CA ALA A 167 4.05 -28.42 -17.94
C ALA A 167 3.14 -29.41 -18.69
N GLU A 168 3.62 -29.98 -19.79
CA GLU A 168 2.85 -30.95 -20.58
C GLU A 168 2.76 -32.33 -19.90
N PRO A 169 3.84 -32.92 -19.35
CA PRO A 169 3.76 -34.10 -18.49
C PRO A 169 2.71 -34.01 -17.36
N VAL A 170 2.65 -32.88 -16.67
CA VAL A 170 1.62 -32.63 -15.65
C VAL A 170 0.23 -32.64 -16.27
N ARG A 171 0.04 -32.01 -17.45
CA ARG A 171 -1.24 -32.05 -18.18
C ARG A 171 -1.62 -33.45 -18.62
N VAL A 172 -0.68 -34.30 -19.02
CA VAL A 172 -0.94 -35.72 -19.34
C VAL A 172 -1.55 -36.43 -18.12
N VAL A 173 -0.97 -36.25 -16.94
CA VAL A 173 -1.51 -36.81 -15.69
C VAL A 173 -2.90 -36.23 -15.41
N CYS A 174 -3.10 -34.91 -15.58
CA CYS A 174 -4.40 -34.29 -15.36
C CYS A 174 -5.49 -34.84 -16.29
N ARG A 175 -5.18 -35.02 -17.57
CA ARG A 175 -6.08 -35.64 -18.56
C ARG A 175 -6.39 -37.08 -18.20
N PHE A 176 -5.42 -37.83 -17.68
CA PHE A 176 -5.62 -39.20 -17.23
C PHE A 176 -6.59 -39.29 -16.03
N VAL A 177 -6.42 -38.43 -15.02
CA VAL A 177 -7.36 -38.33 -13.88
C VAL A 177 -8.74 -37.91 -14.38
N ARG A 178 -8.80 -36.90 -15.26
CA ARG A 178 -10.05 -36.36 -15.81
C ARG A 178 -10.84 -37.42 -16.58
N ALA A 179 -10.18 -38.15 -17.48
CA ALA A 179 -10.81 -39.21 -18.26
C ALA A 179 -11.44 -40.29 -17.36
N ALA A 180 -10.78 -40.63 -16.25
CA ALA A 180 -11.33 -41.58 -15.28
C ALA A 180 -12.55 -41.03 -14.53
N MET A 181 -12.51 -39.75 -14.14
CA MET A 181 -13.67 -39.08 -13.53
C MET A 181 -14.86 -39.03 -14.49
N ASP A 182 -14.62 -38.62 -15.74
CA ASP A 182 -15.66 -38.53 -16.77
C ASP A 182 -16.28 -39.91 -17.07
N ARG A 183 -15.46 -40.97 -17.15
CA ARG A 183 -15.91 -42.36 -17.30
C ARG A 183 -16.83 -42.82 -16.17
N LEU A 184 -16.55 -42.39 -14.94
CA LEU A 184 -17.34 -42.74 -13.75
C LEU A 184 -18.51 -41.76 -13.51
N GLY A 185 -18.66 -40.72 -14.34
CA GLY A 185 -19.66 -39.67 -14.14
C GLY A 185 -19.44 -38.84 -12.88
N LEU A 186 -18.22 -38.82 -12.33
CA LEU A 186 -17.89 -38.15 -11.08
C LEU A 186 -17.45 -36.71 -11.32
N LYS A 187 -17.88 -35.80 -10.42
CA LYS A 187 -17.40 -34.42 -10.36
C LYS A 187 -16.43 -34.28 -9.18
N SER A 188 -15.58 -33.24 -9.23
CA SER A 188 -14.59 -32.96 -8.17
C SER A 188 -15.20 -32.87 -6.78
N ARG A 189 -16.41 -32.30 -6.66
CA ARG A 189 -17.16 -32.22 -5.39
C ARG A 189 -17.55 -33.58 -4.81
N ASP A 190 -17.70 -34.60 -5.64
CA ASP A 190 -18.10 -35.94 -5.21
C ASP A 190 -16.92 -36.67 -4.55
N LEU A 191 -15.70 -36.20 -4.80
CA LEU A 191 -14.45 -36.81 -4.34
C LEU A 191 -13.89 -36.18 -3.05
N THR A 192 -14.36 -34.99 -2.66
CA THR A 192 -13.78 -34.20 -1.55
C THR A 192 -13.71 -34.93 -0.22
N HIS A 193 -14.71 -35.77 0.07
CA HIS A 193 -14.79 -36.55 1.31
C HIS A 193 -13.65 -37.57 1.46
N HIS A 194 -13.09 -38.08 0.35
CA HIS A 194 -11.92 -38.95 0.37
C HIS A 194 -10.62 -38.22 0.72
N PHE A 195 -10.61 -36.90 0.66
CA PHE A 195 -9.46 -36.04 0.93
C PHE A 195 -9.70 -35.11 2.14
N GLY A 196 -10.45 -35.59 3.14
CA GLY A 196 -10.71 -34.84 4.37
C GLY A 196 -11.67 -33.66 4.19
N ASN A 197 -12.64 -33.79 3.29
CA ASN A 197 -13.58 -32.73 2.92
C ASN A 197 -12.86 -31.46 2.40
N CYS A 198 -11.84 -31.66 1.58
CA CYS A 198 -11.09 -30.55 0.98
C CYS A 198 -11.98 -29.70 0.04
N ASN A 199 -11.49 -28.51 -0.31
CA ASN A 199 -12.14 -27.70 -1.35
C ASN A 199 -12.07 -28.43 -2.70
N ALA A 200 -13.21 -28.60 -3.39
CA ALA A 200 -13.28 -29.26 -4.70
C ALA A 200 -12.31 -28.68 -5.74
N ARG A 201 -11.96 -27.39 -5.62
CA ARG A 201 -10.98 -26.72 -6.48
C ARG A 201 -9.60 -27.39 -6.45
N LEU A 202 -9.20 -27.99 -5.32
CA LEU A 202 -7.96 -28.75 -5.22
C LEU A 202 -7.94 -29.92 -6.23
N ILE A 203 -9.07 -30.62 -6.33
CA ILE A 203 -9.24 -31.76 -7.22
C ILE A 203 -9.40 -31.28 -8.68
N ASP A 204 -10.02 -30.12 -8.89
CA ASP A 204 -10.06 -29.48 -10.22
C ASP A 204 -8.65 -29.20 -10.76
N HIS A 205 -7.69 -28.85 -9.91
CA HIS A 205 -6.29 -28.69 -10.35
C HIS A 205 -5.62 -30.02 -10.75
N TRP A 206 -6.00 -31.14 -10.15
CA TRP A 206 -5.51 -32.48 -10.50
C TRP A 206 -6.19 -33.06 -11.74
N ALA A 207 -7.40 -32.58 -12.06
CA ALA A 207 -8.21 -32.99 -13.20
C ALA A 207 -8.44 -31.83 -14.19
N ALA A 208 -7.46 -30.92 -14.26
CA ALA A 208 -7.52 -29.70 -15.03
C ALA A 208 -7.60 -30.00 -16.53
N ARG A 209 -8.47 -29.29 -17.25
CA ARG A 209 -8.52 -29.34 -18.71
C ARG A 209 -7.36 -28.55 -19.32
N ASP A 210 -7.12 -28.74 -20.62
CA ASP A 210 -6.07 -28.00 -21.34
C ASP A 210 -6.30 -26.49 -21.33
N THR A 211 -7.56 -26.06 -21.27
CA THR A 211 -7.97 -24.65 -21.14
C THR A 211 -7.89 -24.11 -19.72
N ASP A 212 -7.80 -24.99 -18.72
CA ASP A 212 -7.83 -24.60 -17.32
C ASP A 212 -6.44 -24.13 -16.87
N SER A 213 -6.42 -23.11 -16.00
CA SER A 213 -5.20 -22.57 -15.40
C SER A 213 -4.74 -23.39 -14.20
N GLN A 214 -3.43 -23.35 -13.91
CA GLN A 214 -2.82 -23.97 -12.72
C GLN A 214 -3.05 -25.49 -12.61
N PRO A 215 -2.72 -26.29 -13.65
CA PRO A 215 -2.68 -27.74 -13.48
C PRO A 215 -1.64 -28.10 -12.42
N SER A 216 -1.95 -29.08 -11.58
CA SER A 216 -1.06 -29.51 -10.50
C SER A 216 -1.11 -31.01 -10.29
N LEU A 217 -0.09 -31.54 -9.63
CA LEU A 217 -0.05 -32.95 -9.27
C LEU A 217 -0.54 -33.18 -7.84
N PRO A 218 -1.26 -34.27 -7.59
CA PRO A 218 -1.49 -34.78 -6.24
C PRO A 218 -0.15 -35.21 -5.61
N THR A 219 -0.03 -35.11 -4.29
CA THR A 219 1.09 -35.72 -3.56
C THR A 219 1.09 -37.25 -3.74
N PRO A 220 2.21 -37.95 -3.48
CA PRO A 220 2.24 -39.41 -3.55
C PRO A 220 1.11 -40.10 -2.77
N GLU A 221 0.78 -39.61 -1.57
CA GLU A 221 -0.30 -40.14 -0.73
C GLU A 221 -1.69 -39.86 -1.33
N GLN A 222 -1.87 -38.67 -1.90
CA GLN A 222 -3.10 -38.28 -2.59
C GLN A 222 -3.29 -39.09 -3.89
N TRP A 223 -2.19 -39.39 -4.60
CA TRP A 223 -2.20 -40.22 -5.80
C TRP A 223 -2.68 -41.64 -5.49
N VAL A 224 -2.16 -42.27 -4.42
CA VAL A 224 -2.63 -43.58 -3.96
C VAL A 224 -4.13 -43.57 -3.68
N THR A 225 -4.63 -42.50 -3.04
CA THR A 225 -6.06 -42.34 -2.77
C THR A 225 -6.88 -42.17 -4.06
N LEU A 226 -6.43 -41.33 -5.00
CA LEU A 226 -7.06 -41.13 -6.30
C LEU A 226 -7.13 -42.42 -7.12
N LYS A 227 -6.05 -43.20 -7.15
CA LYS A 227 -6.02 -44.50 -7.86
C LYS A 227 -7.11 -45.43 -7.35
N ARG A 228 -7.26 -45.54 -6.03
CA ARG A 228 -8.27 -46.38 -5.40
C ARG A 228 -9.68 -45.90 -5.73
N VAL A 229 -9.95 -44.61 -5.63
CA VAL A 229 -11.30 -44.06 -5.80
C VAL A 229 -11.74 -44.02 -7.27
N LEU A 230 -10.81 -43.70 -8.18
CA LEU A 230 -11.10 -43.58 -9.61
C LEU A 230 -10.78 -44.85 -10.42
N THR A 231 -10.30 -45.89 -9.75
CA THR A 231 -9.86 -47.15 -10.38
C THR A 231 -8.86 -46.88 -11.52
N LEU A 232 -7.81 -46.13 -11.19
CA LEU A 232 -6.77 -45.76 -12.15
C LEU A 232 -5.79 -46.91 -12.36
N ALA A 233 -5.33 -47.08 -13.60
CA ALA A 233 -4.24 -47.99 -13.93
C ALA A 233 -2.89 -47.44 -13.45
N ASP A 234 -1.93 -48.34 -13.25
CA ASP A 234 -0.58 -48.03 -12.75
C ASP A 234 0.32 -47.35 -13.81
N SER A 235 -0.17 -47.19 -15.04
CA SER A 235 0.60 -46.68 -16.19
C SER A 235 1.20 -45.29 -15.97
N MET A 236 0.64 -44.49 -15.07
CA MET A 236 1.12 -43.14 -14.75
C MET A 236 1.94 -43.07 -13.45
N ASP A 237 2.13 -44.16 -12.72
CA ASP A 237 2.78 -44.14 -11.39
C ASP A 237 4.22 -43.64 -11.46
N SER A 238 5.00 -44.18 -12.39
CA SER A 238 6.39 -43.75 -12.59
C SER A 238 6.49 -42.28 -12.95
N GLU A 239 5.53 -41.76 -13.73
CA GLU A 239 5.53 -40.38 -14.17
C GLU A 239 5.12 -39.42 -13.04
N VAL A 240 4.09 -39.77 -12.26
CA VAL A 240 3.69 -39.02 -11.07
C VAL A 240 4.82 -39.00 -10.04
N ALA A 241 5.53 -40.12 -9.85
CA ALA A 241 6.69 -40.19 -8.96
C ALA A 241 7.85 -39.31 -9.47
N ARG A 242 8.20 -39.41 -10.76
CA ARG A 242 9.25 -38.60 -11.40
C ARG A 242 8.99 -37.11 -11.25
N LEU A 243 7.76 -36.66 -11.57
CA LEU A 243 7.39 -35.25 -11.51
C LEU A 243 7.34 -34.71 -10.07
N ASN A 244 6.86 -35.50 -9.10
CA ASN A 244 6.90 -35.12 -7.69
C ASN A 244 8.34 -35.08 -7.15
N ALA A 245 9.22 -35.99 -7.55
CA ALA A 245 10.62 -36.01 -7.11
C ALA A 245 11.38 -34.75 -7.56
N ARG A 246 11.09 -34.25 -8.77
CA ARG A 246 11.67 -33.01 -9.28
C ARG A 246 11.08 -31.76 -8.61
N LYS A 247 9.97 -31.82 -7.86
CA LYS A 247 9.24 -30.64 -7.36
C LYS A 247 10.14 -29.74 -6.50
N GLY A 248 10.20 -28.44 -6.83
CA GLY A 248 11.08 -27.48 -6.17
C GLY A 248 12.48 -27.36 -6.78
N GLU A 249 12.87 -28.27 -7.68
CA GLU A 249 14.08 -28.12 -8.49
C GLU A 249 13.88 -27.11 -9.63
N LEU A 250 14.99 -26.54 -10.10
CA LEU A 250 15.07 -25.67 -11.27
C LEU A 250 15.19 -26.50 -12.57
N GLY A 251 14.86 -25.89 -13.71
CA GLY A 251 14.95 -26.51 -15.04
C GLY A 251 16.35 -26.99 -15.42
N ASP A 252 16.44 -27.86 -16.42
CA ASP A 252 17.71 -28.47 -16.81
C ASP A 252 18.64 -27.48 -17.52
N VAL A 253 18.08 -26.50 -18.25
CA VAL A 253 18.82 -25.35 -18.81
C VAL A 253 19.57 -24.62 -17.70
N TRP A 254 18.89 -24.33 -16.57
CA TRP A 254 19.52 -23.74 -15.40
C TRP A 254 20.64 -24.61 -14.81
N LYS A 255 20.38 -25.91 -14.63
CA LYS A 255 21.33 -26.82 -13.97
C LYS A 255 22.60 -27.01 -14.81
N GLY A 256 22.47 -26.98 -16.14
CA GLY A 256 23.58 -27.11 -17.09
C GLY A 256 24.26 -25.79 -17.45
N ALA A 257 23.76 -24.65 -16.99
CA ALA A 257 24.32 -23.35 -17.33
C ALA A 257 25.76 -23.19 -16.79
N GLU A 258 26.63 -22.64 -17.63
CA GLU A 258 28.01 -22.33 -17.27
C GLU A 258 28.05 -21.34 -16.08
N ILE A 259 28.87 -21.67 -15.07
CA ILE A 259 29.13 -20.78 -13.94
C ILE A 259 30.25 -19.83 -14.33
N LEU A 260 29.90 -18.55 -14.44
CA LEU A 260 30.82 -17.48 -14.85
C LEU A 260 31.56 -16.85 -13.67
N GLY A 261 31.09 -17.09 -12.44
CA GLY A 261 31.71 -16.56 -11.22
C GLY A 261 30.82 -16.68 -9.97
N GLU A 262 31.30 -16.10 -8.88
CA GLU A 262 30.62 -16.00 -7.59
C GLU A 262 30.59 -14.53 -7.14
N HIS A 263 29.59 -14.14 -6.35
CA HIS A 263 29.45 -12.77 -5.85
C HIS A 263 29.22 -12.72 -4.34
N ASP A 264 29.90 -11.81 -3.65
CA ASP A 264 29.72 -11.50 -2.23
C ASP A 264 28.77 -10.31 -2.06
N GLY A 265 27.45 -10.57 -2.00
CA GLY A 265 26.48 -9.50 -1.75
C GLY A 265 25.02 -9.86 -2.04
N ALA A 266 24.10 -8.95 -1.70
CA ALA A 266 22.67 -9.11 -1.98
C ALA A 266 22.40 -8.90 -3.49
N PRO A 267 21.57 -9.76 -4.12
CA PRO A 267 21.37 -9.76 -5.57
C PRO A 267 20.70 -8.47 -6.03
N GLY A 268 21.30 -7.73 -6.97
CA GLY A 268 20.73 -6.50 -7.51
C GLY A 268 21.08 -6.29 -8.99
N GLY A 269 20.07 -6.00 -9.82
CA GLY A 269 20.24 -5.59 -11.22
C GLY A 269 19.25 -6.24 -12.20
N PHE A 270 18.58 -5.42 -13.02
CA PHE A 270 17.94 -5.85 -14.27
C PHE A 270 18.95 -5.52 -15.37
N GLY A 271 19.26 -6.49 -16.23
CA GLY A 271 20.25 -6.30 -17.29
C GLY A 271 21.68 -6.60 -16.84
N ASP A 272 22.11 -7.81 -17.14
CA ASP A 272 23.49 -8.21 -17.49
C ASP A 272 23.33 -9.56 -18.22
N HIS A 273 24.23 -9.97 -19.14
CA HIS A 273 24.10 -11.26 -19.86
C HIS A 273 24.29 -12.50 -18.94
N ARG A 274 24.08 -12.29 -17.63
CA ARG A 274 24.39 -13.16 -16.52
C ARG A 274 23.31 -13.03 -15.45
N PHE A 275 22.99 -14.10 -14.74
CA PHE A 275 21.95 -14.08 -13.70
C PHE A 275 22.31 -14.89 -12.46
N GLU A 276 21.68 -14.55 -11.34
CA GLU A 276 21.96 -15.10 -10.01
C GLU A 276 20.71 -15.69 -9.34
N VAL A 277 20.91 -16.62 -8.39
CA VAL A 277 19.94 -17.05 -7.38
C VAL A 277 20.59 -17.05 -6.00
N ARG A 278 19.84 -17.48 -4.98
CA ARG A 278 20.26 -17.55 -3.57
C ARG A 278 21.47 -18.46 -3.27
N ASP A 279 22.15 -18.97 -4.29
CA ASP A 279 23.39 -19.74 -4.18
C ASP A 279 24.65 -18.93 -4.51
N ASN A 280 24.50 -17.62 -4.74
CA ASN A 280 25.59 -16.66 -5.02
C ASN A 280 26.42 -16.98 -6.28
N LYS A 281 25.92 -17.85 -7.16
CA LYS A 281 26.58 -18.21 -8.43
C LYS A 281 26.01 -17.41 -9.59
N ILE A 282 26.91 -16.84 -10.37
CA ILE A 282 26.62 -16.14 -11.61
C ILE A 282 26.62 -17.14 -12.76
N ARG A 283 25.53 -17.21 -13.52
CA ARG A 283 25.38 -18.15 -14.66
C ARG A 283 25.15 -17.42 -15.97
N ALA A 284 25.60 -18.02 -17.07
CA ALA A 284 25.31 -17.55 -18.43
C ALA A 284 23.84 -17.76 -18.83
N LEU A 285 23.24 -16.78 -19.53
CA LEU A 285 21.92 -16.89 -20.17
C LEU A 285 21.95 -17.83 -21.37
N SER A 286 20.87 -18.62 -21.54
CA SER A 286 20.62 -19.29 -22.82
C SER A 286 20.34 -18.27 -23.93
N ASP A 287 20.58 -18.65 -25.19
CA ASP A 287 20.33 -17.78 -26.35
C ASP A 287 18.89 -17.24 -26.38
N LEU A 288 17.92 -18.07 -26.00
CA LEU A 288 16.52 -17.67 -25.90
C LEU A 288 16.33 -16.64 -24.78
N ALA A 289 16.93 -16.86 -23.62
CA ALA A 289 16.79 -15.95 -22.48
C ALA A 289 17.50 -14.60 -22.69
N VAL A 290 18.59 -14.56 -23.46
CA VAL A 290 19.28 -13.31 -23.86
C VAL A 290 18.32 -12.34 -24.55
N GLN A 291 17.44 -12.83 -25.43
CA GLN A 291 16.46 -11.98 -26.13
C GLN A 291 15.50 -11.25 -25.17
N TRP A 292 15.22 -11.84 -24.01
CA TRP A 292 14.26 -11.31 -23.02
C TRP A 292 14.94 -10.62 -21.84
N GLN A 293 16.23 -10.37 -21.93
CA GLN A 293 16.97 -9.65 -20.91
C GLN A 293 16.42 -8.23 -20.76
N GLY A 294 16.17 -7.82 -19.51
CA GLY A 294 15.59 -6.50 -19.20
C GLY A 294 14.06 -6.44 -19.31
N PHE A 295 13.40 -7.51 -19.75
CA PHE A 295 11.93 -7.58 -19.77
C PHE A 295 11.39 -8.00 -18.40
N GLY A 296 10.40 -7.25 -17.92
CA GLY A 296 9.65 -7.53 -16.71
C GLY A 296 8.14 -7.61 -16.97
N THR A 297 7.41 -8.25 -16.06
CA THR A 297 5.95 -8.38 -16.12
C THR A 297 5.18 -7.28 -15.38
N ALA A 298 5.88 -6.36 -14.71
CA ALA A 298 5.26 -5.34 -13.87
C ALA A 298 6.12 -4.08 -13.73
N LEU A 299 5.48 -2.91 -13.79
CA LEU A 299 6.06 -1.66 -13.31
C LEU A 299 6.08 -1.65 -11.78
N LYS A 300 7.10 -0.99 -11.21
CA LYS A 300 7.15 -0.69 -9.78
C LYS A 300 6.03 0.32 -9.43
N PRO A 301 5.21 0.07 -8.40
CA PRO A 301 4.29 1.09 -7.92
C PRO A 301 5.08 2.23 -7.29
N ALA A 302 4.83 3.45 -7.74
CA ALA A 302 5.49 4.66 -7.26
C ALA A 302 4.61 5.47 -6.28
N LEU A 303 3.33 5.08 -6.18
CA LEU A 303 2.36 5.70 -5.29
C LEU A 303 1.53 4.61 -4.59
N GLU A 304 1.07 4.94 -3.40
CA GLU A 304 0.04 4.21 -2.67
C GLU A 304 -1.17 5.12 -2.41
N PRO A 305 -2.28 4.94 -3.15
CA PRO A 305 -3.46 5.77 -3.00
C PRO A 305 -4.28 5.40 -1.76
N ILE A 306 -4.79 6.44 -1.10
CA ILE A 306 -5.76 6.36 -0.02
C ILE A 306 -7.04 7.05 -0.49
N THR A 307 -8.13 6.29 -0.63
CA THR A 307 -9.44 6.87 -0.92
C THR A 307 -9.94 7.64 0.30
N LEU A 308 -10.15 8.95 0.18
CA LEU A 308 -10.83 9.77 1.18
C LEU A 308 -12.30 9.91 0.80
N ALA A 309 -13.15 9.29 1.58
CA ALA A 309 -14.60 9.31 1.41
C ALA A 309 -15.30 9.80 2.68
N ARG A 310 -16.56 10.19 2.55
CA ARG A 310 -17.37 10.66 3.68
C ARG A 310 -18.79 10.14 3.57
N LYS A 311 -19.38 9.74 4.69
CA LYS A 311 -20.82 9.49 4.74
C LYS A 311 -21.56 10.83 4.54
N PRO A 312 -22.64 10.89 3.74
CA PRO A 312 -23.40 12.13 3.55
C PRO A 312 -23.76 12.80 4.88
N LEU A 313 -23.76 14.14 4.87
CA LEU A 313 -24.14 14.94 6.03
C LEU A 313 -25.63 14.85 6.29
N ASP A 314 -26.02 14.92 7.55
CA ASP A 314 -27.38 15.20 7.96
C ASP A 314 -27.57 16.71 8.11
N GLY A 315 -28.00 17.36 7.03
CA GLY A 315 -28.17 18.81 6.96
C GLY A 315 -26.88 19.57 6.63
N THR A 316 -26.68 20.73 7.28
CA THR A 316 -25.48 21.56 7.07
C THR A 316 -24.27 20.99 7.82
N VAL A 317 -23.05 21.36 7.42
CA VAL A 317 -21.81 20.94 8.12
C VAL A 317 -21.89 21.26 9.62
N ALA A 318 -22.25 22.51 9.96
CA ALA A 318 -22.33 22.94 11.35
C ALA A 318 -23.38 22.15 12.15
N ALA A 319 -24.57 21.95 11.58
CA ALA A 319 -25.62 21.16 12.22
C ALA A 319 -25.19 19.71 12.45
N ASN A 320 -24.54 19.09 11.45
CA ASN A 320 -24.02 17.73 11.55
C ASN A 320 -22.94 17.60 12.63
N VAL A 321 -21.99 18.54 12.68
CA VAL A 321 -20.92 18.56 13.68
C VAL A 321 -21.50 18.71 15.09
N LEU A 322 -22.44 19.64 15.30
CA LEU A 322 -23.08 19.82 16.61
C LEU A 322 -23.90 18.58 17.04
N LYS A 323 -24.53 17.90 16.09
CA LYS A 323 -25.37 16.73 16.35
C LYS A 323 -24.58 15.44 16.56
N HIS A 324 -23.56 15.20 15.74
CA HIS A 324 -22.87 13.92 15.64
C HIS A 324 -21.42 13.95 16.14
N GLY A 325 -20.83 15.14 16.30
CA GLY A 325 -19.43 15.34 16.66
C GLY A 325 -18.43 15.07 15.52
N VAL A 326 -18.92 14.84 14.30
CA VAL A 326 -18.13 14.51 13.09
C VAL A 326 -18.61 15.32 11.89
N GLY A 327 -17.83 15.38 10.81
CA GLY A 327 -18.19 16.11 9.59
C GLY A 327 -17.10 17.03 9.03
N ALA A 328 -16.03 17.27 9.78
CA ALA A 328 -14.92 18.15 9.44
C ALA A 328 -13.58 17.41 9.46
N LEU A 329 -12.58 17.98 8.78
CA LEU A 329 -11.18 17.54 8.82
C LEU A 329 -10.40 18.44 9.78
N ASN A 330 -9.47 17.87 10.55
CA ASN A 330 -8.59 18.58 11.46
C ASN A 330 -7.38 19.15 10.71
N ILE A 331 -7.63 20.15 9.86
CA ILE A 331 -6.62 20.77 9.01
C ILE A 331 -5.52 21.45 9.84
N ASP A 332 -5.90 22.18 10.89
CA ASP A 332 -4.95 22.88 11.77
C ASP A 332 -4.09 21.92 12.60
N GLY A 333 -4.65 20.82 13.09
CA GLY A 333 -3.87 19.79 13.77
C GLY A 333 -2.89 19.05 12.85
N CYS A 334 -3.09 19.12 11.54
CA CYS A 334 -2.29 18.42 10.52
C CYS A 334 -1.44 19.35 9.67
N ARG A 335 -1.10 20.53 10.20
CA ARG A 335 -0.17 21.46 9.57
C ARG A 335 1.20 20.79 9.39
N VAL A 336 1.90 21.17 8.34
CA VAL A 336 3.29 20.76 8.09
C VAL A 336 4.22 21.83 8.64
N ASP A 337 5.20 21.41 9.43
CA ASP A 337 6.15 22.32 10.07
C ASP A 337 6.89 23.17 9.03
N MET A 338 7.24 24.39 9.45
CA MET A 338 7.90 25.39 8.63
C MET A 338 9.08 25.97 9.41
N SER A 339 10.18 26.30 8.74
CA SER A 339 11.29 26.98 9.40
C SER A 339 10.88 28.37 9.90
N ALA A 340 11.56 28.88 10.92
CA ALA A 340 11.30 30.21 11.45
C ALA A 340 11.54 31.30 10.40
N GLU A 341 12.53 31.09 9.53
CA GLU A 341 12.87 31.97 8.42
C GLU A 341 11.75 32.01 7.37
N ASP A 342 11.20 30.85 6.99
CA ASP A 342 10.07 30.76 6.06
C ASP A 342 8.81 31.39 6.67
N ALA A 343 8.54 31.15 7.97
CA ALA A 343 7.39 31.71 8.66
C ALA A 343 7.46 33.24 8.74
N ALA A 344 8.64 33.80 9.04
CA ALA A 344 8.87 35.25 9.07
C ALA A 344 8.71 35.88 7.68
N TYR A 345 9.29 35.24 6.65
CA TYR A 345 9.21 35.70 5.26
C TYR A 345 7.76 35.76 4.73
N ILE A 346 6.96 34.72 5.00
CA ILE A 346 5.54 34.71 4.61
C ILE A 346 4.75 35.75 5.40
N GLY A 347 5.01 35.88 6.72
CA GLY A 347 4.36 36.87 7.57
C GLY A 347 4.57 38.32 7.09
N GLU A 348 5.79 38.66 6.67
CA GLU A 348 6.13 40.00 6.14
C GLU A 348 5.39 40.32 4.83
N ARG A 349 5.29 39.35 3.91
CA ARG A 349 4.61 39.53 2.62
C ARG A 349 3.09 39.57 2.71
N ILE A 350 2.48 38.81 3.62
CA ILE A 350 1.04 38.88 3.87
C ILE A 350 0.69 40.23 4.53
N GLY A 351 1.55 40.75 5.41
CA GLY A 351 1.41 42.08 5.99
C GLY A 351 1.46 43.23 4.97
N GLY A 352 2.16 43.05 3.84
CA GLY A 352 2.29 44.05 2.77
C GLY A 352 1.06 44.22 1.86
N PHE A 353 0.15 43.24 1.82
CA PHE A 353 -1.09 43.30 1.02
C PHE A 353 -2.21 44.14 1.65
N ASN A 354 -2.03 44.59 2.90
CA ASN A 354 -2.99 45.40 3.65
C ASN A 354 -3.23 46.80 3.06
N ASN A 355 -2.55 47.20 1.97
CA ASN A 355 -2.63 48.55 1.40
C ASN A 355 -3.31 48.64 0.02
N THR A 356 -3.95 47.57 -0.47
CA THR A 356 -4.72 47.63 -1.73
C THR A 356 -6.16 47.20 -1.52
N ARG A 357 -7.06 48.15 -1.83
CA ARG A 357 -8.53 48.10 -1.65
C ARG A 357 -9.16 46.78 -2.08
N SER A 358 -10.16 46.39 -1.31
CA SER A 358 -11.08 45.27 -1.54
C SER A 358 -11.52 45.12 -3.00
N ILE A 359 -11.29 43.92 -3.55
CA ILE A 359 -11.99 43.45 -4.75
C ILE A 359 -12.93 42.35 -4.30
N GLY A 360 -14.19 42.72 -4.10
CA GLY A 360 -15.28 41.78 -3.85
C GLY A 360 -15.48 40.87 -5.06
N GLY A 361 -15.22 39.58 -4.89
CA GLY A 361 -15.52 38.54 -5.86
C GLY A 361 -16.68 37.68 -5.36
N SER A 362 -17.78 37.68 -6.10
CA SER A 362 -18.99 36.90 -5.83
C SER A 362 -18.70 35.40 -5.81
N SER A 363 -18.92 34.74 -4.67
CA SER A 363 -18.92 33.27 -4.57
C SER A 363 -20.25 32.71 -5.08
N ALA A 364 -20.17 31.74 -5.99
CA ALA A 364 -21.30 30.91 -6.43
C ALA A 364 -21.81 29.94 -5.34
N TYR A 365 -21.19 29.95 -4.15
CA TYR A 365 -21.65 29.26 -2.95
C TYR A 365 -21.69 30.26 -1.79
N GLY A 366 -22.88 30.82 -1.53
CA GLY A 366 -23.22 31.56 -0.31
C GLY A 366 -22.38 32.81 -0.04
N GLY A 367 -23.03 33.97 -0.01
CA GLY A 367 -22.40 35.21 0.44
C GLY A 367 -22.04 35.14 1.93
N GLY A 368 -20.87 34.60 2.24
CA GLY A 368 -20.19 34.80 3.52
C GLY A 368 -19.52 36.17 3.53
N GLU A 369 -19.56 36.85 4.67
CA GLU A 369 -18.78 38.06 4.92
C GLU A 369 -17.34 37.83 4.44
N ALA A 370 -16.81 38.75 3.64
CA ALA A 370 -15.44 38.70 3.16
C ALA A 370 -14.52 38.74 4.40
N MET A 371 -14.13 37.57 4.90
CA MET A 371 -13.10 37.45 5.93
C MET A 371 -11.87 38.17 5.41
N ASP A 372 -11.37 39.08 6.24
CA ASP A 372 -10.11 39.77 6.03
C ASP A 372 -9.00 38.70 5.91
N ARG A 373 -8.65 38.31 4.67
CA ARG A 373 -7.77 37.15 4.39
C ARG A 373 -6.44 37.25 5.13
N ALA A 374 -5.96 38.47 5.36
CA ALA A 374 -4.71 38.75 6.07
C ALA A 374 -4.77 38.44 7.58
N ALA A 375 -5.94 38.46 8.22
CA ALA A 375 -6.08 38.14 9.65
C ALA A 375 -6.15 36.63 9.94
N SER A 376 -6.20 35.77 8.90
CA SER A 376 -6.54 34.35 9.05
C SER A 376 -5.38 33.37 8.86
N TYR A 377 -4.23 33.84 8.35
CA TYR A 377 -3.05 33.00 8.13
C TYR A 377 -1.97 33.27 9.17
N ASP A 378 -1.85 32.38 10.15
CA ASP A 378 -0.77 32.40 11.13
C ASP A 378 0.38 31.50 10.66
N ALA A 379 1.41 32.12 10.07
CA ALA A 379 2.57 31.40 9.55
C ALA A 379 3.34 30.62 10.63
N SER A 380 3.18 30.99 11.91
CA SER A 380 3.79 30.26 13.03
C SER A 380 3.19 28.87 13.26
N LYS A 381 1.99 28.62 12.71
CA LYS A 381 1.30 27.32 12.79
C LYS A 381 1.70 26.34 11.69
N GLY A 382 2.57 26.73 10.76
CA GLY A 382 3.00 25.88 9.65
C GLY A 382 2.05 25.88 8.45
N ARG A 383 2.37 25.05 7.46
CA ARG A 383 1.72 24.98 6.14
C ARG A 383 0.45 24.15 6.19
N PHE A 384 -0.51 24.48 5.32
CA PHE A 384 -1.69 23.63 5.13
C PHE A 384 -1.29 22.26 4.57
N PRO A 385 -1.90 21.15 5.04
CA PRO A 385 -1.67 19.83 4.47
C PRO A 385 -2.16 19.74 3.01
N ALA A 386 -1.41 19.02 2.19
CA ALA A 386 -1.77 18.68 0.81
C ALA A 386 -2.30 17.23 0.73
N ASN A 387 -2.96 16.89 -0.38
CA ASN A 387 -3.38 15.51 -0.70
C ASN A 387 -2.22 14.64 -1.27
N LEU A 388 -0.97 15.04 -1.01
CA LEU A 388 0.26 14.29 -1.30
C LEU A 388 1.11 14.23 -0.03
N ILE A 389 1.58 13.02 0.28
CA ILE A 389 2.42 12.70 1.44
C ILE A 389 3.67 11.96 0.92
N LEU A 390 4.82 12.15 1.56
CA LEU A 390 6.09 11.53 1.20
C LEU A 390 6.49 10.46 2.23
N ASP A 391 7.17 9.40 1.78
CA ASP A 391 7.67 8.32 2.66
C ASP A 391 8.95 8.66 3.44
N GLY A 392 9.47 9.89 3.30
CA GLY A 392 10.69 10.36 3.98
C GLY A 392 11.98 9.66 3.56
N SER A 393 11.96 8.96 2.45
CA SER A 393 13.18 8.49 1.80
C SER A 393 13.93 9.67 1.17
N ASP A 394 15.26 9.62 1.23
CA ASP A 394 16.10 10.64 0.58
C ASP A 394 15.84 10.62 -0.94
N GLU A 395 15.39 9.48 -1.46
CA GLU A 395 15.13 9.29 -2.88
C GLU A 395 13.81 9.87 -3.33
N VAL A 396 12.82 10.01 -2.45
CA VAL A 396 11.63 10.83 -2.71
C VAL A 396 11.94 12.31 -2.52
N ALA A 397 12.83 12.69 -1.60
CA ALA A 397 13.15 14.08 -1.30
C ALA A 397 14.14 14.75 -2.29
N ALA A 398 15.17 14.03 -2.75
CA ALA A 398 16.23 14.53 -3.63
C ALA A 398 15.79 15.05 -5.02
N PRO A 399 14.72 14.52 -5.66
CA PRO A 399 14.23 15.00 -6.95
C PRO A 399 13.44 16.31 -6.87
N PHE A 400 13.00 16.72 -5.67
CA PHE A 400 12.34 18.02 -5.50
C PHE A 400 13.36 19.13 -5.74
N PRO A 401 13.04 20.12 -6.60
CA PRO A 401 13.99 21.18 -6.94
C PRO A 401 14.36 21.98 -5.69
N GLU A 402 15.64 22.38 -5.64
CA GLU A 402 16.07 23.45 -4.74
C GLU A 402 15.44 24.75 -5.23
N THR A 403 14.52 25.31 -4.46
CA THR A 403 13.91 26.59 -4.77
C THR A 403 14.88 27.68 -4.35
N GLY A 404 15.36 28.51 -5.29
CA GLY A 404 16.02 29.77 -4.94
C GLY A 404 15.00 30.74 -4.34
N GLY A 405 15.37 31.47 -3.29
CA GLY A 405 14.48 32.35 -2.51
C GLY A 405 13.89 33.57 -3.24
N SER A 406 13.70 33.51 -4.57
CA SER A 406 13.11 34.59 -5.36
C SER A 406 12.53 34.08 -6.69
N SER A 407 11.24 33.77 -6.70
CA SER A 407 10.41 33.81 -7.92
C SER A 407 9.46 35.01 -7.82
N VAL A 408 10.00 36.20 -8.06
CA VAL A 408 9.18 37.38 -8.35
C VAL A 408 8.58 37.18 -9.75
N VAL A 409 7.26 37.00 -9.83
CA VAL A 409 6.52 37.16 -11.08
C VAL A 409 6.69 38.62 -11.52
N LYS A 410 7.45 38.86 -12.60
CA LYS A 410 7.39 40.14 -13.31
C LYS A 410 6.09 40.16 -14.11
N GLU A 411 5.16 41.01 -13.66
CA GLU A 411 3.97 41.56 -14.34
C GLU A 411 3.40 40.74 -15.51
N ALA A 412 2.25 40.09 -15.28
CA ALA A 412 1.40 39.61 -16.35
C ALA A 412 0.82 40.81 -17.13
N ARG A 413 1.17 40.94 -18.42
CA ARG A 413 0.52 41.88 -19.34
C ARG A 413 -0.96 41.51 -19.45
N ALA A 414 -1.84 42.43 -19.05
CA ALA A 414 -3.28 42.29 -19.21
C ALA A 414 -3.65 42.20 -20.70
N TYR A 415 -4.31 41.10 -21.10
CA TYR A 415 -5.05 41.03 -22.36
C TYR A 415 -6.51 41.41 -22.08
N GLU A 416 -7.00 42.48 -22.71
CA GLU A 416 -8.41 42.85 -22.67
C GLU A 416 -9.25 41.84 -23.48
N ALA A 417 -10.10 41.06 -22.80
CA ALA A 417 -11.04 40.15 -23.45
C ALA A 417 -12.39 40.84 -23.69
N ASN A 418 -12.78 40.96 -24.96
CA ASN A 418 -14.07 41.48 -25.40
C ASN A 418 -15.23 40.52 -25.06
N GLY A 419 -15.82 40.71 -23.88
CA GLY A 419 -17.25 40.91 -23.65
C GLY A 419 -18.33 39.87 -24.00
N ARG A 420 -18.15 38.80 -24.79
CA ARG A 420 -19.34 37.99 -25.21
C ARG A 420 -19.26 36.47 -25.26
N ASN A 421 -18.18 35.80 -24.87
CA ASN A 421 -18.14 34.32 -24.81
C ASN A 421 -17.25 33.80 -23.67
N ALA A 422 -17.68 33.92 -22.42
CA ALA A 422 -16.98 33.31 -21.28
C ALA A 422 -17.68 32.01 -20.85
N VAL A 423 -17.14 30.87 -21.32
CA VAL A 423 -17.35 29.55 -20.73
C VAL A 423 -16.41 29.41 -19.52
N TYR A 424 -16.84 28.69 -18.48
CA TYR A 424 -16.11 28.33 -17.25
C TYR A 424 -14.57 28.50 -17.34
N GLY A 425 -14.02 29.45 -16.57
CA GLY A 425 -12.56 29.61 -16.41
C GLY A 425 -12.01 31.02 -16.61
N ALA A 426 -12.81 32.00 -17.02
CA ALA A 426 -12.36 33.39 -17.14
C ALA A 426 -12.50 34.16 -15.82
N GLY A 427 -11.77 33.75 -14.79
CA GLY A 427 -11.55 34.52 -13.57
C GLY A 427 -10.12 35.04 -13.53
N MET A 428 -9.95 36.35 -13.45
CA MET A 428 -8.67 37.07 -13.34
C MET A 428 -7.70 36.39 -12.35
N GLY A 429 -6.75 35.62 -12.87
CA GLY A 429 -5.77 34.87 -12.11
C GLY A 429 -4.56 35.73 -11.72
N GLY A 430 -4.72 36.57 -10.70
CA GLY A 430 -3.58 36.98 -9.88
C GLY A 430 -3.21 35.84 -8.94
N GLY A 431 -2.42 34.87 -9.43
CA GLY A 431 -1.96 33.74 -8.62
C GLY A 431 -1.01 34.21 -7.52
N PHE A 432 -1.41 34.06 -6.27
CA PHE A 432 -0.53 34.20 -5.11
C PHE A 432 0.36 32.96 -5.02
N HIS A 433 1.65 33.10 -5.32
CA HIS A 433 2.67 32.10 -5.03
C HIS A 433 3.74 32.75 -4.14
N PRO A 434 3.68 32.57 -2.81
CA PRO A 434 4.80 32.96 -1.97
C PRO A 434 5.96 32.01 -2.29
N GLY A 435 6.95 32.49 -3.05
CA GLY A 435 8.21 31.76 -3.21
C GLY A 435 8.95 31.80 -1.88
N ASP A 436 9.05 30.66 -1.20
CA ASP A 436 9.70 30.51 0.10
C ASP A 436 11.24 30.58 0.01
N GLY A 437 11.95 30.58 1.14
CA GLY A 437 13.41 30.63 1.20
C GLY A 437 14.13 29.50 0.46
N ALA A 438 15.47 29.53 0.48
CA ALA A 438 16.29 28.52 -0.20
C ALA A 438 16.08 27.11 0.39
N GLY A 439 15.86 26.09 -0.44
CA GLY A 439 15.76 24.68 -0.01
C GLY A 439 14.92 23.78 -0.93
N SER A 440 14.95 22.45 -0.70
CA SER A 440 14.17 21.46 -1.44
C SER A 440 12.65 21.66 -1.30
N ALA A 441 11.91 21.63 -2.42
CA ALA A 441 10.45 21.70 -2.43
C ALA A 441 9.74 20.50 -1.74
N ALA A 442 10.47 19.44 -1.34
CA ALA A 442 9.91 18.33 -0.57
C ALA A 442 9.34 18.79 0.79
N ARG A 443 9.88 19.88 1.36
CA ARG A 443 9.46 20.47 2.65
C ARG A 443 8.00 20.93 2.71
N TYR A 444 7.32 20.98 1.58
CA TYR A 444 5.91 21.40 1.51
C TYR A 444 4.92 20.27 1.80
N PHE A 445 5.38 19.03 1.86
CA PHE A 445 4.53 17.85 2.00
C PHE A 445 4.77 17.17 3.35
N TYR A 446 3.70 16.60 3.92
CA TYR A 446 3.87 15.75 5.10
C TYR A 446 4.74 14.55 4.76
N THR A 447 5.61 14.16 5.68
CA THR A 447 6.63 13.15 5.45
C THR A 447 6.65 12.14 6.60
N ALA A 448 6.56 10.84 6.30
CA ALA A 448 6.58 9.78 7.31
C ALA A 448 7.38 8.57 6.81
N LYS A 449 8.43 8.18 7.54
CA LYS A 449 9.33 7.09 7.16
C LYS A 449 9.13 5.86 8.02
N ALA A 450 8.87 4.72 7.37
CA ALA A 450 8.84 3.44 8.07
C ALA A 450 10.23 3.09 8.63
N ASP A 451 10.30 2.72 9.90
CA ASP A 451 11.55 2.34 10.56
C ASP A 451 11.52 0.91 11.16
N ALA A 452 12.63 0.51 11.79
CA ALA A 452 12.72 -0.81 12.41
C ALA A 452 11.85 -0.95 13.68
N LEU A 453 11.52 0.17 14.34
CA LEU A 453 10.66 0.23 15.52
C LEU A 453 9.18 0.11 15.15
N ASP A 454 8.79 0.51 13.94
CA ASP A 454 7.45 0.28 13.39
C ASP A 454 7.14 -1.19 13.24
N ARG A 455 8.14 -2.02 12.90
CA ARG A 455 7.92 -3.45 12.70
C ARG A 455 7.68 -4.21 13.99
N VAL A 456 8.30 -3.79 15.10
CA VAL A 456 8.22 -4.47 16.42
C VAL A 456 8.45 -5.99 16.31
N ASN A 457 9.34 -6.41 15.40
CA ASN A 457 9.60 -7.82 15.06
C ASN A 457 8.39 -8.62 14.49
N SER A 458 7.32 -7.96 14.09
CA SER A 458 6.26 -8.60 13.30
C SER A 458 6.79 -8.98 11.93
N LYS A 459 6.38 -10.17 11.48
CA LYS A 459 6.63 -10.66 10.11
C LYS A 459 5.48 -10.32 9.16
N HIS A 460 4.55 -9.44 9.57
CA HIS A 460 3.49 -8.95 8.71
C HIS A 460 4.11 -8.23 7.50
N PRO A 461 3.66 -8.52 6.27
CA PRO A 461 4.38 -8.10 5.08
C PRO A 461 4.06 -6.65 4.66
N THR A 462 2.99 -6.05 5.20
CA THR A 462 2.52 -4.68 4.94
C THR A 462 2.31 -3.92 6.24
N ILE A 463 3.39 -3.51 6.91
CA ILE A 463 3.32 -2.69 8.14
C ILE A 463 3.40 -1.22 7.72
N LYS A 464 2.42 -0.41 8.09
CA LYS A 464 2.42 1.04 7.85
C LYS A 464 3.30 1.78 8.88
N PRO A 465 3.95 2.90 8.50
CA PRO A 465 4.64 3.78 9.44
C PRO A 465 3.68 4.28 10.52
N LEU A 466 4.13 4.30 11.78
CA LEU A 466 3.30 4.77 12.88
C LEU A 466 2.96 6.26 12.75
N ASP A 467 3.91 7.08 12.30
CA ASP A 467 3.73 8.52 12.12
C ASP A 467 2.69 8.83 11.04
N LEU A 468 2.71 8.09 9.92
CA LEU A 468 1.69 8.19 8.89
C LEU A 468 0.29 7.91 9.47
N MET A 469 0.16 6.81 10.22
CA MET A 469 -1.13 6.45 10.79
C MET A 469 -1.59 7.46 11.84
N GLN A 470 -0.68 8.04 12.64
CA GLN A 470 -0.99 9.14 13.58
C GLN A 470 -1.53 10.37 12.84
N TYR A 471 -0.86 10.78 11.76
CA TYR A 471 -1.31 11.87 10.90
C TYR A 471 -2.73 11.62 10.36
N LEU A 472 -2.98 10.43 9.80
CA LEU A 472 -4.27 10.10 9.19
C LEU A 472 -5.41 10.03 10.22
N VAL A 473 -5.22 9.37 11.37
CA VAL A 473 -6.27 9.31 12.39
C VAL A 473 -6.56 10.67 12.99
N ARG A 474 -5.54 11.52 13.20
CA ARG A 474 -5.69 12.91 13.66
C ARG A 474 -6.45 13.77 12.66
N LEU A 475 -6.22 13.57 11.36
CA LEU A 475 -6.84 14.35 10.29
C LEU A 475 -8.37 14.15 10.24
N VAL A 476 -8.84 12.92 10.43
CA VAL A 476 -10.25 12.57 10.17
C VAL A 476 -11.09 12.29 11.41
N THR A 477 -10.46 12.18 12.59
CA THR A 477 -11.14 11.79 13.84
C THR A 477 -11.21 12.98 14.81
N PRO A 478 -12.38 13.27 15.40
CA PRO A 478 -12.50 14.31 16.41
C PRO A 478 -11.75 13.92 17.70
N PRO A 479 -11.38 14.88 18.57
CA PRO A 479 -10.71 14.60 19.84
C PRO A 479 -11.47 13.56 20.68
N GLY A 480 -10.75 12.54 21.17
CA GLY A 480 -11.34 11.42 21.93
C GLY A 480 -12.27 10.48 21.13
N GLY A 481 -12.36 10.68 19.82
CA GLY A 481 -13.19 9.90 18.91
C GLY A 481 -12.74 8.44 18.78
N LEU A 482 -13.59 7.66 18.12
CA LEU A 482 -13.44 6.23 17.91
C LEU A 482 -13.11 5.91 16.45
N VAL A 483 -11.91 5.40 16.23
CA VAL A 483 -11.43 4.90 14.93
C VAL A 483 -11.76 3.42 14.79
N LEU A 484 -12.19 3.01 13.60
CA LEU A 484 -12.35 1.61 13.23
C LEU A 484 -11.35 1.23 12.15
N ASP A 485 -10.65 0.12 12.35
CA ASP A 485 -9.83 -0.55 11.33
C ASP A 485 -10.31 -2.00 11.14
N PRO A 486 -11.06 -2.29 10.05
CA PRO A 486 -11.54 -3.63 9.76
C PRO A 486 -10.47 -4.62 9.29
N PHE A 487 -9.24 -4.15 9.01
CA PHE A 487 -8.13 -4.94 8.49
C PHE A 487 -6.85 -4.59 9.25
N ALA A 488 -6.86 -4.87 10.56
CA ALA A 488 -5.88 -4.30 11.48
C ALA A 488 -4.43 -4.76 11.23
N GLY A 489 -4.21 -5.93 10.62
CA GLY A 489 -2.88 -6.43 10.27
C GLY A 489 -1.98 -6.49 11.50
N SER A 490 -0.92 -5.67 11.54
CA SER A 490 -0.01 -5.60 12.70
C SER A 490 -0.44 -4.63 13.82
N GLY A 491 -1.57 -3.93 13.66
CA GLY A 491 -2.17 -3.06 14.69
C GLY A 491 -1.62 -1.63 14.75
N THR A 492 -0.91 -1.15 13.73
CA THR A 492 -0.35 0.22 13.72
C THR A 492 -1.44 1.27 13.97
N THR A 493 -2.63 1.12 13.36
CA THR A 493 -3.77 2.03 13.54
C THR A 493 -4.20 2.18 14.99
N GLY A 494 -4.20 1.08 15.76
CA GLY A 494 -4.60 1.12 17.17
C GLY A 494 -3.58 1.82 18.06
N GLU A 495 -2.29 1.60 17.80
CA GLU A 495 -1.22 2.32 18.50
C GLU A 495 -1.26 3.82 18.16
N ALA A 496 -1.41 4.16 16.87
CA ALA A 496 -1.52 5.53 16.40
C ALA A 496 -2.71 6.27 17.05
N ALA A 497 -3.89 5.65 17.02
CA ALA A 497 -5.08 6.22 17.65
C ALA A 497 -4.86 6.49 19.15
N TRP A 498 -4.29 5.54 19.88
CA TRP A 498 -4.02 5.72 21.31
C TRP A 498 -3.04 6.88 21.58
N ARG A 499 -1.97 7.01 20.79
CA ARG A 499 -0.99 8.11 20.92
C ARG A 499 -1.60 9.50 20.67
N GLU A 500 -2.57 9.56 19.76
CA GLU A 500 -3.36 10.78 19.48
C GLU A 500 -4.50 11.02 20.50
N GLY A 501 -4.56 10.25 21.59
CA GLY A 501 -5.60 10.37 22.62
C GLY A 501 -6.98 9.87 22.17
N LEU A 502 -7.04 9.12 21.08
CA LEU A 502 -8.25 8.54 20.49
C LEU A 502 -8.50 7.12 21.02
N ARG A 503 -9.62 6.55 20.60
CA ARG A 503 -9.96 5.14 20.83
C ARG A 503 -9.94 4.39 19.50
N ALA A 504 -9.66 3.09 19.54
CA ALA A 504 -9.66 2.25 18.35
C ALA A 504 -10.38 0.92 18.55
N ILE A 505 -11.09 0.49 17.51
CA ILE A 505 -11.54 -0.89 17.32
C ILE A 505 -10.78 -1.48 16.14
N LEU A 506 -10.10 -2.58 16.39
CA LEU A 506 -9.33 -3.35 15.44
C LEU A 506 -10.05 -4.67 15.15
N ILE A 507 -10.13 -5.07 13.89
CA ILE A 507 -10.58 -6.40 13.50
C ILE A 507 -9.47 -7.10 12.73
N GLU A 508 -9.10 -8.30 13.18
CA GLU A 508 -8.08 -9.12 12.53
C GLU A 508 -8.53 -10.58 12.53
N ARG A 509 -8.38 -11.28 11.40
CA ARG A 509 -8.87 -12.64 11.24
C ARG A 509 -7.80 -13.67 11.60
N GLU A 510 -6.54 -13.39 11.31
CA GLU A 510 -5.46 -14.36 11.49
C GLU A 510 -4.93 -14.34 12.93
N PRO A 511 -4.97 -15.47 13.67
CA PRO A 511 -4.53 -15.51 15.07
C PRO A 511 -3.09 -15.05 15.26
N LYS A 512 -2.22 -15.34 14.29
CA LYS A 512 -0.82 -14.90 14.29
C LYS A 512 -0.71 -13.37 14.32
N HIS A 513 -1.54 -12.67 13.57
CA HIS A 513 -1.52 -11.21 13.51
C HIS A 513 -2.21 -10.59 14.72
N CYS A 514 -3.20 -11.27 15.32
CA CYS A 514 -3.72 -10.90 16.64
C CYS A 514 -2.62 -10.92 17.73
N ILE A 515 -1.71 -11.89 17.69
CA ILE A 515 -0.55 -11.94 18.59
C ILE A 515 0.42 -10.76 18.33
N ASP A 516 0.67 -10.44 17.06
CA ASP A 516 1.50 -9.28 16.69
C ASP A 516 0.89 -7.96 17.24
N ILE A 517 -0.44 -7.81 17.13
CA ILE A 517 -1.19 -6.66 17.68
C ILE A 517 -1.02 -6.60 19.20
N ALA A 518 -1.26 -7.71 19.92
CA ALA A 518 -1.15 -7.75 21.37
C ALA A 518 0.26 -7.33 21.85
N ARG A 519 1.30 -7.85 21.19
CA ARG A 519 2.69 -7.48 21.46
C ARG A 519 2.96 -5.99 21.19
N ARG A 520 2.44 -5.44 20.09
CA ARG A 520 2.56 -4.01 19.80
C ARG A 520 1.93 -3.17 20.90
N MET A 521 0.72 -3.51 21.34
CA MET A 521 0.01 -2.76 22.37
C MET A 521 0.74 -2.81 23.72
N GLU A 522 1.31 -3.96 24.10
CA GLU A 522 2.14 -4.08 25.31
C GLU A 522 3.38 -3.17 25.24
N LEU A 523 4.02 -3.07 24.08
CA LEU A 523 5.22 -2.26 23.88
C LEU A 523 4.93 -0.76 23.66
N ALA A 524 3.70 -0.37 23.39
CA ALA A 524 3.33 1.02 23.13
C ALA A 524 3.57 1.92 24.36
N THR A 525 3.41 1.38 25.57
CA THR A 525 3.68 2.07 26.85
C THR A 525 5.11 1.86 27.36
N ALA A 526 5.90 0.99 26.71
CA ALA A 526 7.25 0.70 27.14
C ALA A 526 8.23 1.82 26.76
N PRO A 527 9.30 2.04 27.55
CA PRO A 527 10.38 2.95 27.15
C PRO A 527 10.97 2.55 25.78
N LEU A 528 11.38 3.54 24.98
CA LEU A 528 11.97 3.31 23.66
C LEU A 528 13.14 2.31 23.69
N SER A 529 13.93 2.30 24.76
CA SER A 529 15.03 1.35 24.98
C SER A 529 14.56 -0.11 25.01
N ARG A 530 13.39 -0.41 25.58
CA ARG A 530 12.81 -1.76 25.64
C ARG A 530 12.27 -2.20 24.27
N ARG A 531 11.68 -1.27 23.52
CA ARG A 531 11.24 -1.51 22.12
C ARG A 531 12.45 -1.78 21.21
N ALA A 532 13.52 -0.99 21.34
CA ALA A 532 14.78 -1.18 20.62
C ALA A 532 15.49 -2.50 20.99
N ALA A 533 15.52 -2.86 22.27
CA ALA A 533 16.09 -4.13 22.74
C ALA A 533 15.34 -5.34 22.15
N THR A 534 14.02 -5.25 22.03
CA THR A 534 13.17 -6.27 21.40
C THR A 534 13.55 -6.50 19.93
N VAL A 535 13.83 -5.43 19.19
CA VAL A 535 14.31 -5.49 17.79
C VAL A 535 15.73 -6.07 17.72
N LYS A 536 16.64 -5.66 18.62
CA LYS A 536 18.03 -6.13 18.66
C LYS A 536 18.13 -7.62 18.99
N GLY A 537 17.40 -8.09 19.99
CA GLY A 537 17.37 -9.49 20.40
C GLY A 537 16.86 -10.44 19.31
N ALA A 538 15.86 -10.00 18.53
CA ALA A 538 15.37 -10.77 17.39
C ALA A 538 16.41 -10.92 16.27
N LYS A 539 17.14 -9.85 15.95
CA LYS A 539 18.25 -9.90 14.96
C LYS A 539 19.36 -10.86 15.39
N LEU A 540 19.66 -10.92 16.69
CA LEU A 540 20.65 -11.85 17.24
C LEU A 540 20.17 -13.31 17.14
N ALA A 541 18.88 -13.56 17.43
CA ALA A 541 18.28 -14.89 17.32
C ALA A 541 18.26 -15.41 15.87
N GLU A 542 17.84 -14.59 14.89
CA GLU A 542 17.87 -14.97 13.47
C GLU A 542 19.28 -15.24 12.96
N ARG A 543 20.26 -14.47 13.44
CA ARG A 543 21.68 -14.71 13.12
C ARG A 543 22.18 -16.03 13.69
N ALA A 544 21.85 -16.34 14.96
CA ALA A 544 22.21 -17.60 15.60
C ALA A 544 21.57 -18.81 14.91
N GLU A 545 20.31 -18.69 14.47
CA GLU A 545 19.59 -19.74 13.75
C GLU A 545 20.17 -19.97 12.35
N ARG A 546 20.53 -18.90 11.63
CA ARG A 546 21.24 -18.97 10.35
C ARG A 546 22.63 -19.61 10.49
N ASP A 547 23.38 -19.23 11.53
CA ASP A 547 24.73 -19.74 11.74
C ASP A 547 24.71 -21.23 12.17
N ARG A 548 23.68 -21.65 12.95
CA ARG A 548 23.41 -23.09 13.21
C ARG A 548 23.03 -23.85 11.94
N ALA A 549 22.16 -23.30 11.10
CA ALA A 549 21.77 -23.93 9.83
C ALA A 549 22.94 -24.04 8.84
N ALA A 550 23.93 -23.15 8.94
CA ALA A 550 25.17 -23.18 8.17
C ALA A 550 26.27 -24.07 8.79
N GLY A 551 25.98 -24.82 9.85
CA GLY A 551 26.94 -25.74 10.49
C GLY A 551 28.10 -25.04 11.21
N LYS A 552 27.99 -23.75 11.53
CA LYS A 552 29.03 -23.03 12.28
C LYS A 552 28.93 -23.43 13.75
N LEU A 553 30.06 -23.82 14.36
CA LEU A 553 30.16 -24.04 15.80
C LEU A 553 29.93 -22.70 16.51
N VAL A 554 28.81 -22.58 17.24
CA VAL A 554 28.45 -21.38 17.98
C VAL A 554 28.88 -21.56 19.44
N GLU A 555 29.87 -20.79 19.88
CA GLU A 555 30.24 -20.66 21.30
C GLU A 555 29.06 -20.04 22.10
N PRO A 556 28.68 -20.59 23.27
CA PRO A 556 27.47 -20.22 24.02
C PRO A 556 27.34 -18.73 24.36
N ASP A 557 28.46 -18.02 24.51
CA ASP A 557 28.48 -16.63 25.02
C ASP A 557 28.43 -15.55 23.93
N SER A 558 28.41 -15.94 22.65
CA SER A 558 28.52 -15.00 21.51
C SER A 558 27.27 -14.14 21.23
N TYR A 559 26.15 -14.38 21.92
CA TYR A 559 24.85 -13.73 21.68
C TYR A 559 24.22 -13.05 22.92
N SER A 560 25.02 -12.78 23.95
CA SER A 560 24.57 -12.18 25.21
C SER A 560 23.94 -10.78 25.06
N LEU A 561 22.81 -10.56 25.75
CA LEU A 561 21.97 -9.34 25.75
C LEU A 561 22.21 -8.46 26.99
N PHE A 562 23.44 -8.37 27.50
CA PHE A 562 23.77 -7.42 28.57
C PHE A 562 24.11 -6.04 28.01
#